data_AF-A0A950LCT1-F1
#
_entry.id   AF-A0A950LCT1-F1
#
_cell.length_a   1.000
_cell.length_b   1.000
_cell.length_c   1.000
_cell.angle_alpha   90.00
_cell.angle_beta   90.00
_cell.angle_gamma   90.00
#
_symmetry.space_group_name_H-M   'P 1'
#
loop_
_entity.id
_entity.type
_entity.pdbx_description
1 polymer ?
#
loop_
_entity_poly.entity_id
_entity_poly.type
_entity_poly.pdbx_seq_one_letter_code
_entity_poly.pdbx_strand_id
1 'polypeptide(L)'
;MKNYRPTAASIRSVRLAGGMVLMAYVTGHLTNLAFGLVSLDLLDRVRIPLMAPWQSTPGQVLLYGALASHLGLGLLAVAQRRSVVSLNRSDAAQLALGLLIPVFLAWHVLRTRGSIVLGGEHATYAVLMINYWKVTPFFGLLQVLGLVAAWVHGCLGLYGWLRLRRWWPVVAPFLYPVAFALPILALLGFVEAGKQALARFTGAGGDWPLQVRAALAKFAVLAPGLQVWRDRFLLGYAIAVIAACLIFAGQAIRYRGRTARVIHAGGRQIAASRGLSLLEIDRQQGMPHASLCSGRARCGTCRVRVLDGMENLSPPGAAETETLGRLHLCASDVRLACQAILIGRRVSIQRLVPASAEEEEGRAPSEDRAADAPVIS
;
A
#
# COMPACT_ATOMS: atom_id res chain seq x y z
N MET A 1 -17.09 -13.09 -29.81
CA MET A 1 -16.94 -12.74 -28.37
C MET A 1 -15.97 -11.58 -28.26
N LYS A 2 -16.41 -10.37 -27.88
CA LYS A 2 -15.52 -9.23 -27.67
C LYS A 2 -14.60 -9.55 -26.50
N ASN A 3 -13.30 -9.64 -26.75
CA ASN A 3 -12.27 -9.81 -25.72
C ASN A 3 -12.39 -8.66 -24.71
N TYR A 4 -13.01 -8.91 -23.57
CA TYR A 4 -13.08 -7.97 -22.45
C TYR A 4 -11.69 -7.88 -21.84
N ARG A 5 -10.84 -7.01 -22.40
CA ARG A 5 -9.61 -6.60 -21.74
C ARG A 5 -10.04 -5.66 -20.60
N PRO A 6 -9.86 -6.03 -19.32
CA PRO A 6 -10.15 -5.10 -18.23
C PRO A 6 -9.35 -3.82 -18.48
N THR A 7 -10.03 -2.68 -18.52
CA THR A 7 -9.39 -1.38 -18.73
C THR A 7 -8.40 -1.12 -17.58
N ALA A 8 -7.32 -0.37 -17.83
CA ALA A 8 -6.35 -0.02 -16.78
C ALA A 8 -6.99 0.69 -15.57
N ALA A 9 -8.14 1.35 -15.78
CA ALA A 9 -8.99 1.90 -14.71
C ALA A 9 -9.56 0.81 -13.79
N SER A 10 -10.04 -0.31 -14.35
CA SER A 10 -10.53 -1.47 -13.59
C SER A 10 -9.43 -2.07 -12.70
N ILE A 11 -8.21 -2.23 -13.22
CA ILE A 11 -7.07 -2.78 -12.46
C ILE A 11 -6.76 -1.92 -11.23
N ARG A 12 -6.73 -0.59 -11.39
CA ARG A 12 -6.44 0.33 -10.29
C ARG A 12 -7.54 0.30 -9.23
N SER A 13 -8.80 0.26 -9.66
CA SER A 13 -9.95 0.19 -8.77
C SER A 13 -9.94 -1.10 -7.96
N VAL A 14 -9.65 -2.25 -8.60
CA VAL A 14 -9.50 -3.55 -7.92
C VAL A 14 -8.37 -3.50 -6.89
N ARG A 15 -7.19 -2.97 -7.24
CA ARG A 15 -6.06 -2.88 -6.29
C ARG A 15 -6.38 -1.99 -5.09
N LEU A 16 -7.09 -0.88 -5.31
CA LEU A 16 -7.51 0.03 -4.25
C LEU A 16 -8.57 -0.62 -3.35
N ALA A 17 -9.59 -1.24 -3.93
CA ALA A 17 -10.63 -1.95 -3.19
C ALA A 17 -10.03 -3.09 -2.36
N GLY A 18 -9.12 -3.89 -2.94
CA GLY A 18 -8.39 -4.93 -2.22
C GLY A 18 -7.60 -4.35 -1.04
N GLY A 19 -6.91 -3.22 -1.25
CA GLY A 19 -6.21 -2.52 -0.18
C GLY A 19 -7.13 -2.02 0.94
N MET A 20 -8.34 -1.55 0.61
CA MET A 20 -9.33 -1.11 1.59
C MET A 20 -9.87 -2.27 2.43
N VAL A 21 -10.16 -3.41 1.79
CA VAL A 21 -10.60 -4.63 2.49
C VAL A 21 -9.53 -5.10 3.47
N LEU A 22 -8.27 -5.16 3.02
CA LEU A 22 -7.14 -5.53 3.89
C LEU A 22 -6.95 -4.53 5.03
N MET A 23 -7.08 -3.23 4.76
CA MET A 23 -6.98 -2.19 5.78
C MET A 23 -8.09 -2.31 6.83
N ALA A 24 -9.33 -2.60 6.42
CA ALA A 24 -10.45 -2.82 7.33
C ALA A 24 -10.20 -4.06 8.22
N TYR A 25 -9.73 -5.16 7.64
CA TYR A 25 -9.36 -6.36 8.38
C TYR A 25 -8.24 -6.08 9.40
N VAL A 26 -7.14 -5.44 8.97
CA VAL A 26 -6.00 -5.12 9.84
C VAL A 26 -6.44 -4.17 10.96
N THR A 27 -7.23 -3.14 10.65
CA THR A 27 -7.76 -2.21 11.67
C THR A 27 -8.57 -2.95 12.72
N GLY A 28 -9.52 -3.80 12.32
CA GLY A 28 -10.28 -4.63 13.25
C GLY A 28 -9.37 -5.56 14.07
N HIS A 29 -8.36 -6.16 13.45
CA HIS A 29 -7.42 -7.04 14.15
C HIS A 29 -6.59 -6.28 15.20
N LEU A 30 -6.13 -5.06 14.91
CA LEU A 30 -5.39 -4.23 15.85
C LEU A 30 -6.29 -3.71 16.98
N THR A 31 -7.52 -3.31 16.65
CA THR A 31 -8.52 -2.96 17.66
C THR A 31 -8.77 -4.13 18.61
N ASN A 32 -8.81 -5.36 18.10
CA ASN A 32 -8.91 -6.53 18.95
C ASN A 32 -7.73 -6.62 19.93
N LEU A 33 -6.49 -6.55 19.42
CA LEU A 33 -5.28 -6.61 20.23
C LEU A 33 -5.22 -5.54 21.33
N ALA A 34 -5.76 -4.35 21.09
CA ALA A 34 -5.81 -3.27 22.07
C ALA A 34 -6.62 -3.65 23.34
N PHE A 35 -7.63 -4.53 23.23
CA PHE A 35 -8.35 -5.04 24.40
C PHE A 35 -7.49 -5.89 25.34
N GLY A 36 -6.31 -6.35 24.88
CA GLY A 36 -5.31 -6.99 25.74
C GLY A 36 -4.78 -6.10 26.87
N LEU A 37 -4.94 -4.77 26.76
CA LEU A 37 -4.65 -3.83 27.85
C LEU A 37 -5.57 -4.00 29.06
N VAL A 38 -6.80 -4.50 28.83
CA VAL A 38 -7.80 -4.67 29.89
C VAL A 38 -7.68 -6.06 30.49
N SER A 39 -7.85 -7.10 29.68
CA SER A 39 -7.64 -8.48 30.13
C SER A 39 -7.50 -9.45 28.96
N LEU A 40 -6.81 -10.57 29.21
CA LEU A 40 -6.71 -11.68 28.28
C LEU A 40 -8.08 -12.28 27.92
N ASP A 41 -8.99 -12.36 28.89
CA ASP A 41 -10.34 -12.90 28.65
C ASP A 41 -11.19 -11.94 27.80
N LEU A 42 -11.06 -10.63 27.97
CA LEU A 42 -11.77 -9.65 27.13
C LEU A 42 -11.25 -9.67 25.69
N LEU A 43 -9.93 -9.73 25.51
CA LEU A 43 -9.27 -9.90 24.20
C LEU A 43 -9.82 -11.11 23.43
N ASP A 44 -10.01 -12.24 24.11
CA ASP A 44 -10.58 -13.45 23.51
C ASP A 44 -12.09 -13.35 23.24
N ARG A 45 -12.86 -12.73 24.16
CA ARG A 45 -14.31 -12.54 24.00
C ARG A 45 -14.62 -11.61 22.82
N VAL A 46 -13.94 -10.47 22.73
CA VAL A 46 -14.16 -9.48 21.66
C VAL A 46 -13.72 -10.00 20.29
N ARG A 47 -12.73 -10.90 20.24
CA ARG A 47 -12.28 -11.54 18.99
C ARG A 47 -13.44 -12.16 18.22
N ILE A 48 -14.38 -12.80 18.91
CA ILE A 48 -15.46 -13.57 18.30
C ILE A 48 -16.33 -12.67 17.41
N PRO A 49 -17.06 -11.66 17.93
CA PRO A 49 -17.89 -10.80 17.09
C PRO A 49 -17.07 -9.97 16.11
N LEU A 50 -15.87 -9.50 16.50
CA LEU A 50 -15.06 -8.62 15.67
C LEU A 50 -14.48 -9.34 14.44
N MET A 51 -14.12 -10.62 14.59
CA MET A 51 -13.57 -11.43 13.50
C MET A 51 -14.63 -12.26 12.74
N ALA A 52 -15.85 -12.40 13.28
CA ALA A 52 -16.91 -13.20 12.67
C ALA A 52 -17.19 -12.89 11.18
N PRO A 53 -17.25 -11.61 10.74
CA PRO A 53 -17.47 -11.30 9.32
C PRO A 53 -16.41 -11.93 8.41
N TRP A 54 -15.14 -11.92 8.85
CA TRP A 54 -13.98 -12.44 8.12
C TRP A 54 -13.85 -13.97 8.19
N GLN A 55 -14.58 -14.62 9.10
CA GLN A 55 -14.60 -16.07 9.23
C GLN A 55 -15.72 -16.73 8.42
N SER A 56 -16.76 -15.96 8.02
CA SER A 56 -17.81 -16.43 7.11
C SER A 56 -17.24 -16.78 5.71
N THR A 57 -17.89 -17.69 4.98
CA THR A 57 -17.47 -18.03 3.60
C THR A 57 -17.40 -16.80 2.69
N PRO A 58 -18.40 -15.90 2.65
CA PRO A 58 -18.31 -14.67 1.86
C PRO A 58 -17.14 -13.77 2.29
N GLY A 59 -16.93 -13.63 3.61
CA GLY A 59 -15.83 -12.84 4.15
C GLY A 59 -14.44 -13.40 3.81
N GLN A 60 -14.30 -14.73 3.80
CA GLN A 60 -13.05 -15.38 3.39
C GLN A 60 -12.77 -15.21 1.90
N VAL A 61 -13.79 -15.39 1.05
CA VAL A 61 -13.67 -15.12 -0.39
C VAL A 61 -13.24 -13.68 -0.64
N LEU A 62 -13.88 -12.73 0.06
CA LEU A 62 -13.55 -11.32 -0.04
C LEU A 62 -12.12 -11.02 0.45
N LEU A 63 -11.72 -11.54 1.62
CA LEU A 63 -10.42 -11.27 2.22
C LEU A 63 -9.27 -11.89 1.41
N TYR A 64 -9.38 -13.16 1.03
CA TYR A 64 -8.34 -13.83 0.25
C TYR A 64 -8.31 -13.36 -1.21
N GLY A 65 -9.46 -13.03 -1.79
CA GLY A 65 -9.54 -12.38 -3.09
C GLY A 65 -8.89 -10.99 -3.08
N ALA A 66 -9.13 -10.21 -2.03
CA ALA A 66 -8.47 -8.92 -1.81
C ALA A 66 -6.95 -9.08 -1.64
N LEU A 67 -6.49 -10.05 -0.83
CA LEU A 67 -5.07 -10.33 -0.65
C LEU A 67 -4.39 -10.72 -1.97
N ALA A 68 -4.95 -11.69 -2.70
CA ALA A 68 -4.40 -12.19 -3.95
C ALA A 68 -4.36 -11.12 -5.03
N SER A 69 -5.45 -10.37 -5.21
CA SER A 69 -5.50 -9.28 -6.20
C SER A 69 -4.61 -8.10 -5.81
N HIS A 70 -4.56 -7.71 -4.53
CA HIS A 70 -3.68 -6.63 -4.08
C HIS A 70 -2.19 -6.98 -4.27
N LEU A 71 -1.79 -8.20 -3.89
CA LEU A 71 -0.43 -8.70 -4.06
C LEU A 71 -0.06 -8.85 -5.53
N GLY A 72 -0.88 -9.56 -6.32
CA GLY A 72 -0.63 -9.82 -7.73
C GLY A 72 -0.55 -8.54 -8.57
N LEU A 73 -1.50 -7.62 -8.37
CA LEU A 73 -1.48 -6.32 -9.05
C LEU A 73 -0.38 -5.38 -8.52
N GLY A 74 0.07 -5.58 -7.28
CA GLY A 74 1.26 -4.93 -6.72
C GLY A 74 2.52 -5.36 -7.46
N LEU A 75 2.76 -6.67 -7.60
CA LEU A 75 3.90 -7.22 -8.33
C LEU A 75 3.86 -6.87 -9.82
N LEU A 76 2.68 -6.91 -10.44
CA LEU A 76 2.51 -6.45 -11.82
C LEU A 76 2.91 -4.97 -11.97
N ALA A 77 2.52 -4.12 -11.01
CA ALA A 77 2.90 -2.72 -11.01
C ALA A 77 4.42 -2.54 -10.84
N VAL A 78 5.11 -3.40 -10.09
CA VAL A 78 6.59 -3.42 -10.03
C VAL A 78 7.18 -3.80 -11.37
N ALA A 79 6.71 -4.89 -11.97
CA ALA A 79 7.18 -5.39 -13.26
C ALA A 79 7.00 -4.35 -14.39
N GLN A 80 5.94 -3.56 -14.35
CA GLN A 80 5.64 -2.54 -15.36
C GLN A 80 6.37 -1.20 -15.15
N ARG A 81 7.13 -1.02 -14.06
CA ARG A 81 7.95 0.18 -13.87
C ARG A 81 9.07 0.23 -14.90
N ARG A 82 9.56 1.44 -15.16
CA ARG A 82 10.63 1.71 -16.13
C ARG A 82 11.82 2.45 -15.54
N SER A 83 11.61 3.11 -14.39
CA SER A 83 12.66 3.74 -13.60
C SER A 83 12.33 3.67 -12.11
N VAL A 84 13.37 3.63 -11.28
CA VAL A 84 13.30 3.77 -9.81
C VAL A 84 13.83 5.12 -9.33
N VAL A 85 14.55 5.86 -10.20
CA VAL A 85 15.17 7.15 -9.87
C VAL A 85 14.12 8.21 -9.53
N SER A 86 12.91 8.08 -10.08
CA SER A 86 11.80 9.01 -9.89
C SER A 86 10.93 8.71 -8.66
N LEU A 87 11.25 7.67 -7.88
CA LEU A 87 10.51 7.31 -6.67
C LEU A 87 10.77 8.31 -5.56
N ASN A 88 9.70 8.83 -4.95
CA ASN A 88 9.83 9.56 -3.70
C ASN A 88 10.05 8.59 -2.53
N ARG A 89 10.47 9.12 -1.38
CA ARG A 89 10.78 8.33 -0.17
C ARG A 89 9.58 7.50 0.31
N SER A 90 8.37 8.06 0.27
CA SER A 90 7.14 7.39 0.71
C SER A 90 6.75 6.22 -0.20
N ASP A 91 6.88 6.38 -1.52
CA ASP A 91 6.63 5.34 -2.51
C ASP A 91 7.65 4.20 -2.39
N ALA A 92 8.92 4.54 -2.16
CA ALA A 92 9.98 3.57 -1.91
C ALA A 92 9.72 2.78 -0.62
N ALA A 93 9.37 3.47 0.47
CA ALA A 93 9.00 2.83 1.74
C ALA A 93 7.77 1.93 1.58
N GLN A 94 6.71 2.41 0.93
CA GLN A 94 5.50 1.62 0.72
C GLN A 94 5.78 0.36 -0.11
N LEU A 95 6.63 0.46 -1.13
CA LEU A 95 7.05 -0.67 -1.95
C LEU A 95 7.87 -1.69 -1.14
N ALA A 96 8.88 -1.22 -0.41
CA ALA A 96 9.73 -2.09 0.40
C ALA A 96 8.92 -2.83 1.46
N LEU A 97 8.08 -2.11 2.22
CA LEU A 97 7.18 -2.72 3.21
C LEU A 97 6.21 -3.70 2.56
N GLY A 98 5.62 -3.33 1.40
CA GLY A 98 4.72 -4.20 0.64
C GLY A 98 5.35 -5.53 0.26
N LEU A 99 6.64 -5.54 -0.08
CA LEU A 99 7.38 -6.76 -0.42
C LEU A 99 7.80 -7.59 0.80
N LEU A 100 8.01 -6.94 1.95
CA LEU A 100 8.40 -7.62 3.20
C LEU A 100 7.23 -8.22 3.96
N ILE A 101 6.03 -7.64 3.86
CA ILE A 101 4.83 -8.09 4.59
C ILE A 101 4.54 -9.59 4.37
N PRO A 102 4.53 -10.14 3.14
CA PRO A 102 4.32 -11.58 2.95
C PRO A 102 5.34 -12.45 3.68
N VAL A 103 6.60 -12.00 3.79
CA VAL A 103 7.66 -12.73 4.50
C VAL A 103 7.40 -12.73 6.02
N PHE A 104 7.02 -11.58 6.59
CA PHE A 104 6.71 -11.48 8.02
C PHE A 104 5.43 -12.23 8.42
N LEU A 105 4.40 -12.18 7.57
CA LEU A 105 3.06 -12.70 7.90
C LEU A 105 2.79 -14.13 7.44
N ALA A 106 3.60 -14.71 6.53
CA ALA A 106 3.37 -16.07 6.02
C ALA A 106 3.19 -17.09 7.15
N TRP A 107 4.07 -17.06 8.15
CA TRP A 107 3.99 -17.99 9.27
C TRP A 107 2.79 -17.73 10.18
N HIS A 108 2.45 -16.46 10.41
CA HIS A 108 1.31 -16.09 11.24
C HIS A 108 -0.01 -16.53 10.63
N VAL A 109 -0.25 -16.22 9.37
CA VAL A 109 -1.47 -16.61 8.66
C VAL A 109 -1.59 -18.14 8.62
N LEU A 110 -0.51 -18.82 8.25
CA LEU A 110 -0.55 -20.26 8.07
C LEU A 110 -0.71 -21.01 9.38
N ARG A 111 -0.08 -20.56 10.48
CA ARG A 111 -0.25 -21.19 11.79
C ARG A 111 -1.63 -20.93 12.37
N THR A 112 -2.13 -19.70 12.30
CA THR A 112 -3.44 -19.34 12.89
C THR A 112 -4.63 -19.89 12.11
N ARG A 113 -4.54 -19.99 10.78
CA ARG A 113 -5.59 -20.59 9.95
C ARG A 113 -5.42 -22.08 9.76
N GLY A 114 -4.19 -22.55 9.55
CA GLY A 114 -3.90 -23.98 9.41
C GLY A 114 -4.30 -24.77 10.64
N SER A 115 -4.19 -24.21 11.85
CA SER A 115 -4.68 -24.88 13.06
C SER A 115 -6.19 -25.02 13.13
N ILE A 116 -6.93 -24.02 12.63
CA ILE A 116 -8.40 -24.08 12.57
C ILE A 116 -8.83 -25.12 11.54
N VAL A 117 -8.23 -25.08 10.33
CA VAL A 117 -8.63 -25.94 9.20
C VAL A 117 -8.21 -27.40 9.41
N LEU A 118 -7.01 -27.65 9.93
CA LEU A 118 -6.46 -29.02 10.08
C LEU A 118 -6.74 -29.62 11.46
N GLY A 119 -6.89 -28.79 12.49
CA GLY A 119 -7.04 -29.25 13.87
C GLY A 119 -8.44 -29.08 14.45
N GLY A 120 -9.34 -28.32 13.80
CA GLY A 120 -10.68 -27.99 14.32
C GLY A 120 -10.66 -27.12 15.59
N GLU A 121 -9.49 -26.65 16.00
CA GLU A 121 -9.28 -25.98 17.28
C GLU A 121 -9.10 -24.47 17.06
N HIS A 122 -9.94 -23.68 17.71
CA HIS A 122 -9.76 -22.24 17.78
C HIS A 122 -8.67 -21.94 18.81
N ALA A 123 -7.47 -21.60 18.34
CA ALA A 123 -6.42 -21.09 19.21
C ALA A 123 -6.96 -19.86 19.95
N THR A 124 -7.09 -19.96 21.28
CA THR A 124 -7.35 -18.79 22.12
C THR A 124 -6.14 -17.87 22.07
N TYR A 125 -6.35 -16.57 22.27
CA TYR A 125 -5.25 -15.61 22.39
C TYR A 125 -4.30 -16.03 23.49
N ALA A 126 -4.81 -16.62 24.56
CA ALA A 126 -3.98 -17.16 25.63
C ALA A 126 -2.96 -18.21 25.17
N VAL A 127 -3.36 -19.17 24.32
CA VAL A 127 -2.42 -20.16 23.74
C VAL A 127 -1.41 -19.47 22.81
N LEU A 128 -1.86 -18.51 21.99
CA LEU A 128 -0.98 -17.75 21.09
C LEU A 128 0.01 -16.87 21.87
N MET A 129 -0.40 -16.26 22.99
CA MET A 129 0.47 -15.46 23.85
C MET A 129 1.59 -16.34 24.43
N ILE A 130 1.27 -17.52 24.97
CA ILE A 130 2.31 -18.43 25.46
C ILE A 130 3.21 -18.92 24.32
N ASN A 131 2.66 -19.22 23.14
CA ASN A 131 3.47 -19.61 21.99
C ASN A 131 4.46 -18.49 21.61
N TYR A 132 4.04 -17.24 21.57
CA TYR A 132 4.91 -16.13 21.18
C TYR A 132 5.86 -15.70 22.29
N TRP A 133 5.42 -15.57 23.53
CA TRP A 133 6.26 -15.05 24.60
C TRP A 133 7.18 -16.09 25.26
N LYS A 134 6.81 -17.38 25.20
CA LYS A 134 7.57 -18.46 25.87
C LYS A 134 8.19 -19.48 24.92
N VAL A 135 7.42 -19.97 23.95
CA VAL A 135 7.86 -21.12 23.12
C VAL A 135 8.69 -20.66 21.92
N THR A 136 8.25 -19.60 21.26
CA THR A 136 8.84 -19.11 20.00
C THR A 136 8.95 -17.57 19.95
N PRO A 137 9.75 -16.97 20.85
CA PRO A 137 9.91 -15.50 20.96
C PRO A 137 10.33 -14.81 19.66
N PHE A 138 11.17 -15.47 18.87
CA PHE A 138 11.56 -14.95 17.56
C PHE A 138 10.35 -14.73 16.62
N PHE A 139 9.40 -15.66 16.57
CA PHE A 139 8.18 -15.48 15.76
C PHE A 139 7.25 -14.41 16.32
N GLY A 140 7.27 -14.19 17.65
CA GLY A 140 6.59 -13.06 18.28
C GLY A 140 7.15 -11.72 17.82
N LEU A 141 8.48 -11.57 17.80
CA LEU A 141 9.15 -10.38 17.27
C LEU A 141 8.80 -10.15 15.79
N LEU A 142 8.80 -11.20 14.97
CA LEU A 142 8.37 -11.09 13.57
C LEU A 142 6.93 -10.60 13.42
N GLN A 143 6.03 -10.90 14.37
CA GLN A 143 4.66 -10.36 14.34
C GLN A 143 4.59 -8.89 14.71
N VAL A 144 5.43 -8.43 15.63
CA VAL A 144 5.58 -7.00 15.93
C VAL A 144 6.06 -6.25 14.69
N LEU A 145 7.10 -6.76 14.02
CA LEU A 145 7.61 -6.16 12.78
C LEU A 145 6.58 -6.22 11.64
N GLY A 146 5.89 -7.35 11.48
CA GLY A 146 4.83 -7.54 10.50
C GLY A 146 3.65 -6.58 10.69
N LEU A 147 3.24 -6.36 11.94
CA LEU A 147 2.21 -5.39 12.32
C LEU A 147 2.61 -3.98 11.91
N VAL A 148 3.79 -3.53 12.32
CA VAL A 148 4.29 -2.18 12.00
C VAL A 148 4.40 -2.01 10.48
N ALA A 149 4.95 -3.00 9.78
CA ALA A 149 5.10 -2.97 8.34
C ALA A 149 3.74 -2.89 7.62
N ALA A 150 2.77 -3.74 7.99
CA ALA A 150 1.44 -3.75 7.40
C ALA A 150 0.67 -2.45 7.66
N TRP A 151 0.75 -1.93 8.89
CA TRP A 151 0.08 -0.69 9.27
C TRP A 151 0.65 0.52 8.51
N VAL A 152 1.97 0.70 8.53
CA VAL A 152 2.63 1.80 7.82
C VAL A 152 2.40 1.71 6.31
N HIS A 153 2.51 0.52 5.72
CA HIS A 153 2.19 0.29 4.31
C HIS A 153 0.75 0.71 3.97
N GLY A 154 -0.22 0.31 4.80
CA GLY A 154 -1.62 0.66 4.66
C GLY A 154 -1.87 2.16 4.79
N CYS A 155 -1.30 2.80 5.81
CA CYS A 155 -1.42 4.24 6.04
C CYS A 155 -0.82 5.06 4.89
N LEU A 156 0.36 4.70 4.37
CA LEU A 156 0.97 5.37 3.21
C LEU A 156 0.08 5.26 1.96
N GLY A 157 -0.50 4.08 1.73
CA GLY A 157 -1.43 3.84 0.63
C GLY A 157 -2.72 4.65 0.75
N LEU A 158 -3.31 4.66 1.95
CA LEU A 158 -4.55 5.37 2.24
C LEU A 158 -4.34 6.88 2.15
N TYR A 159 -3.28 7.41 2.78
CA TYR A 159 -2.92 8.83 2.72
C TYR A 159 -2.73 9.30 1.27
N GLY A 160 -1.97 8.55 0.46
CA GLY A 160 -1.73 8.87 -0.94
C GLY A 160 -2.98 8.86 -1.83
N TRP A 161 -4.10 8.30 -1.35
CA TRP A 161 -5.40 8.37 -2.02
C TRP A 161 -6.32 9.43 -1.42
N LEU A 162 -6.43 9.49 -0.10
CA LEU A 162 -7.36 10.36 0.60
C LEU A 162 -6.97 11.84 0.54
N ARG A 163 -5.67 12.17 0.56
CA ARG A 163 -5.19 13.57 0.50
C ARG A 163 -5.67 14.37 -0.71
N LEU A 164 -6.17 13.68 -1.73
CA LEU A 164 -6.69 14.28 -2.97
C LEU A 164 -8.19 14.56 -2.91
N ARG A 165 -8.88 14.18 -1.83
CA ARG A 165 -10.31 14.40 -1.64
C ARG A 165 -10.53 15.77 -1.01
N ARG A 166 -11.51 16.51 -1.53
CA ARG A 166 -11.85 17.87 -1.04
C ARG A 166 -12.18 17.90 0.46
N TRP A 167 -12.74 16.82 1.00
CA TRP A 167 -13.10 16.69 2.41
C TRP A 167 -11.93 16.26 3.31
N TRP A 168 -10.77 15.93 2.75
CA TRP A 168 -9.62 15.46 3.52
C TRP A 168 -9.17 16.43 4.62
N PRO A 169 -9.07 17.76 4.39
CA PRO A 169 -8.66 18.69 5.44
C PRO A 169 -9.55 18.66 6.69
N VAL A 170 -10.84 18.32 6.52
CA VAL A 170 -11.81 18.21 7.62
C VAL A 170 -11.67 16.90 8.38
N VAL A 171 -11.40 15.80 7.68
CA VAL A 171 -11.37 14.44 8.27
C VAL A 171 -9.98 14.05 8.78
N ALA A 172 -8.91 14.58 8.18
CA ALA A 172 -7.53 14.25 8.53
C ALA A 172 -7.19 14.46 10.01
N PRO A 173 -7.62 15.57 10.67
CA PRO A 173 -7.37 15.78 12.10
C PRO A 173 -7.91 14.66 13.00
N PHE A 174 -8.97 13.96 12.59
CA PHE A 174 -9.54 12.84 13.35
C PHE A 174 -8.86 11.51 13.01
N LEU A 175 -8.41 11.33 11.76
CA LEU A 175 -7.75 10.09 11.34
C LEU A 175 -6.28 10.01 11.76
N TYR A 176 -5.56 11.13 11.88
CA TYR A 176 -4.17 11.10 12.31
C TYR A 176 -4.00 10.52 13.72
N PRO A 177 -4.73 10.97 14.76
CA PRO A 177 -4.64 10.37 16.09
C PRO A 177 -4.91 8.86 16.07
N VAL A 178 -5.91 8.40 15.33
CA VAL A 178 -6.21 6.96 15.20
C VAL A 178 -5.05 6.21 14.52
N ALA A 179 -4.46 6.78 13.48
CA ALA A 179 -3.35 6.19 12.76
C ALA A 179 -2.10 5.96 13.64
N PHE A 180 -1.88 6.81 14.65
CA PHE A 180 -0.77 6.64 15.59
C PHE A 180 -1.16 5.85 16.84
N ALA A 181 -2.33 6.14 17.43
CA ALA A 181 -2.77 5.52 18.68
C ALA A 181 -3.06 4.03 18.52
N LEU A 182 -3.74 3.61 17.44
CA LEU A 182 -4.17 2.22 17.30
C LEU A 182 -3.02 1.19 17.30
N PRO A 183 -1.93 1.34 16.52
CA PRO A 183 -0.82 0.38 16.58
C PRO A 183 -0.10 0.41 17.93
N ILE A 184 -0.03 1.57 18.60
CA ILE A 184 0.57 1.68 19.95
C ILE A 184 -0.29 0.90 20.96
N LEU A 185 -1.59 1.14 20.99
CA LEU A 185 -2.52 0.44 21.87
C LEU A 185 -2.54 -1.07 21.60
N ALA A 186 -2.48 -1.48 20.33
CA ALA A 186 -2.40 -2.89 19.95
C ALA A 186 -1.10 -3.56 20.43
N LEU A 187 0.05 -2.88 20.29
CA LEU A 187 1.33 -3.40 20.77
C LEU A 187 1.40 -3.47 22.30
N LEU A 188 0.93 -2.43 22.99
CA LEU A 188 0.83 -2.44 24.45
C LEU A 188 -0.13 -3.55 24.92
N GLY A 189 -1.27 -3.72 24.26
CA GLY A 189 -2.22 -4.80 24.54
C GLY A 189 -1.62 -6.19 24.30
N PHE A 190 -0.80 -6.37 23.25
CA PHE A 190 -0.07 -7.61 23.01
C PHE A 190 0.96 -7.91 24.11
N VAL A 191 1.69 -6.90 24.58
CA VAL A 191 2.65 -7.02 25.68
C VAL A 191 1.94 -7.36 26.99
N GLU A 192 0.87 -6.64 27.31
CA GLU A 192 0.12 -6.80 28.55
C GLU A 192 -0.59 -8.16 28.61
N ALA A 193 -1.26 -8.57 27.52
CA ALA A 193 -1.82 -9.91 27.39
C ALA A 193 -0.74 -11.00 27.51
N GLY A 194 0.47 -10.76 27.00
CA GLY A 194 1.63 -11.64 27.16
C GLY A 194 2.03 -11.85 28.62
N LYS A 195 2.16 -10.76 29.38
CA LYS A 195 2.46 -10.80 30.82
C LYS A 195 1.38 -11.55 31.60
N GLN A 196 0.11 -11.22 31.37
CA GLN A 196 -1.02 -11.89 32.00
C GLN A 196 -1.04 -13.40 31.70
N ALA A 197 -0.81 -13.78 30.44
CA ALA A 197 -0.72 -15.17 30.05
C ALA A 197 0.42 -15.90 30.76
N LEU A 198 1.62 -15.31 30.79
CA LEU A 198 2.78 -15.88 31.48
C LEU A 198 2.53 -16.06 32.97
N ALA A 199 1.99 -15.04 33.65
CA ALA A 199 1.66 -15.09 35.07
C ALA A 199 0.64 -16.21 35.37
N ARG A 200 -0.43 -16.31 34.56
CA ARG A 200 -1.43 -17.39 34.65
C ARG A 200 -0.84 -18.78 34.35
N PHE A 201 0.18 -18.85 33.50
CA PHE A 201 0.84 -20.11 33.14
C PHE A 201 1.83 -20.61 34.22
N THR A 202 2.44 -19.71 34.99
CA THR A 202 3.37 -20.05 36.09
C THR A 202 2.69 -20.16 37.45
N GLY A 203 1.47 -19.65 37.61
CA GLY A 203 0.71 -19.74 38.85
C GLY A 203 0.40 -21.20 39.24
N ALA A 204 0.36 -21.46 40.55
CA ALA A 204 0.22 -22.80 41.13
C ALA A 204 -1.23 -23.34 41.19
N GLY A 205 -2.17 -22.80 40.39
CA GLY A 205 -3.59 -23.15 40.48
C GLY A 205 -4.28 -23.42 39.15
N GLY A 206 -5.00 -24.54 39.08
CA GLY A 206 -5.97 -24.89 38.02
C GLY A 206 -5.41 -25.67 36.82
N ASP A 207 -6.32 -26.25 36.03
CA ASP A 207 -5.98 -27.08 34.86
C ASP A 207 -5.53 -26.29 33.63
N TRP A 208 -5.60 -24.96 33.71
CA TRP A 208 -5.34 -24.08 32.57
C TRP A 208 -3.94 -24.25 31.93
N PRO A 209 -2.83 -24.31 32.69
CA PRO A 209 -1.51 -24.55 32.11
C PRO A 209 -1.41 -25.90 31.41
N LEU A 210 -2.11 -26.93 31.90
CA LEU A 210 -2.16 -28.25 31.28
C LEU A 210 -2.93 -28.19 29.95
N GLN A 211 -4.08 -27.51 29.91
CA GLN A 211 -4.85 -27.28 28.69
C GLN A 211 -4.04 -26.51 27.63
N VAL A 212 -3.31 -25.47 28.04
CA VAL A 212 -2.43 -24.72 27.13
C VAL A 212 -1.30 -25.59 26.59
N ARG A 213 -0.66 -26.41 27.44
CA ARG A 213 0.38 -27.36 26.99
C ARG A 213 -0.17 -28.38 26.01
N ALA A 214 -1.35 -28.93 26.28
CA ALA A 214 -2.02 -29.86 25.37
C ALA A 214 -2.33 -29.19 24.02
N ALA A 215 -2.85 -27.96 24.02
CA ALA A 215 -3.08 -27.21 22.79
C ALA A 215 -1.77 -26.98 22.02
N LEU A 216 -0.70 -26.53 22.69
CA LEU A 216 0.63 -26.34 22.09
C LEU A 216 1.21 -27.64 21.52
N ALA A 217 0.98 -28.78 22.17
CA ALA A 217 1.40 -30.08 21.63
C ALA A 217 0.68 -30.41 20.32
N LYS A 218 -0.64 -30.12 20.22
CA LYS A 218 -1.37 -30.25 18.94
C LYS A 218 -0.77 -29.35 17.85
N PHE A 219 -0.42 -28.11 18.17
CA PHE A 219 0.26 -27.22 17.22
C PHE A 219 1.62 -27.78 16.78
N ALA A 220 2.39 -28.35 17.70
CA ALA A 220 3.70 -28.92 17.40
C ALA A 220 3.61 -30.10 16.42
N VAL A 221 2.57 -30.96 16.56
CA VAL A 221 2.32 -32.07 15.63
C VAL A 221 2.00 -31.57 14.21
N LEU A 222 1.23 -30.49 14.08
CA LEU A 222 0.88 -29.92 12.77
C LEU A 222 2.01 -29.05 12.16
N ALA A 223 2.97 -28.60 12.97
CA ALA A 223 3.96 -27.62 12.57
C ALA A 223 4.83 -28.03 11.35
N PRO A 224 5.32 -29.28 11.23
CA PRO A 224 6.11 -29.69 10.06
C PRO A 224 5.31 -29.62 8.75
N GLY A 225 4.04 -30.04 8.77
CA GLY A 225 3.16 -29.95 7.60
C GLY A 225 2.92 -28.50 7.17
N LEU A 226 2.61 -27.63 8.15
CA LEU A 226 2.47 -26.19 7.89
C LEU A 226 3.78 -25.55 7.43
N GLN A 227 4.93 -26.02 7.91
CA GLN A 227 6.23 -25.53 7.44
C GLN A 227 6.45 -25.76 5.95
N VAL A 228 6.09 -26.96 5.43
CA VAL A 228 6.18 -27.24 3.99
C VAL A 228 5.32 -26.27 3.18
N TRP A 229 4.10 -25.98 3.63
CA TRP A 229 3.21 -25.02 2.96
C TRP A 229 3.77 -23.60 3.00
N ARG A 230 4.35 -23.17 4.13
CA ARG A 230 5.05 -21.88 4.25
C ARG A 230 6.17 -21.79 3.23
N ASP A 231 7.04 -22.80 3.19
CA ASP A 231 8.24 -22.78 2.37
C ASP A 231 7.88 -22.81 0.88
N ARG A 232 6.85 -23.57 0.48
CA ARG A 232 6.28 -23.53 -0.88
C ARG A 232 5.71 -22.16 -1.23
N PHE A 233 4.95 -21.54 -0.32
CA PHE A 233 4.43 -20.19 -0.53
C PHE A 233 5.55 -19.16 -0.70
N LEU A 234 6.55 -19.17 0.20
CA LEU A 234 7.67 -18.24 0.15
C LEU A 234 8.53 -18.45 -1.10
N LEU A 235 8.74 -19.70 -1.53
CA LEU A 235 9.42 -20.01 -2.79
C LEU A 235 8.65 -19.47 -4.00
N GLY A 236 7.35 -19.75 -4.09
CA GLY A 236 6.51 -19.23 -5.19
C GLY A 236 6.47 -17.70 -5.20
N TYR A 237 6.38 -17.08 -4.02
CA TYR A 237 6.45 -15.63 -3.86
C TYR A 237 7.81 -15.08 -4.30
N ALA A 238 8.92 -15.69 -3.89
CA ALA A 238 10.26 -15.29 -4.29
C ALA A 238 10.45 -15.39 -5.82
N ILE A 239 9.98 -16.47 -6.45
CA ILE A 239 9.99 -16.63 -7.91
C ILE A 239 9.20 -15.50 -8.57
N ALA A 240 8.00 -15.16 -8.07
CA ALA A 240 7.19 -14.09 -8.62
C ALA A 240 7.85 -12.70 -8.47
N VAL A 241 8.49 -12.42 -7.34
CA VAL A 241 9.25 -11.18 -7.12
C VAL A 241 10.46 -11.12 -8.06
N ILE A 242 11.23 -12.20 -8.18
CA ILE A 242 12.38 -12.27 -9.09
C ILE A 242 11.92 -12.06 -10.54
N ALA A 243 10.85 -12.74 -10.97
CA ALA A 243 10.29 -12.54 -12.31
C ALA A 243 9.87 -11.08 -12.55
N ALA A 244 9.20 -10.45 -11.59
CA ALA A 244 8.84 -9.03 -11.68
C ALA A 244 10.08 -8.12 -11.79
N CYS A 245 11.12 -8.38 -11.01
CA CYS A 245 12.40 -7.65 -11.05
C CYS A 245 13.14 -7.86 -12.38
N LEU A 246 13.16 -9.07 -12.93
CA LEU A 246 13.75 -9.36 -14.24
C LEU A 246 13.01 -8.66 -15.38
N ILE A 247 11.68 -8.65 -15.35
CA ILE A 247 10.85 -7.92 -16.32
C ILE A 247 11.11 -6.41 -16.23
N PHE A 248 11.19 -5.88 -15.01
CA PHE A 248 11.57 -4.48 -14.76
C PHE A 248 12.95 -4.17 -15.32
N ALA A 249 13.96 -4.99 -15.00
CA ALA A 249 15.33 -4.81 -15.47
C ALA A 249 15.43 -4.85 -17.00
N GLY A 250 14.73 -5.81 -17.64
CA GLY A 250 14.66 -5.89 -19.10
C GLY A 250 14.02 -4.66 -19.74
N GLN A 251 12.99 -4.08 -19.12
CA GLN A 251 12.43 -2.81 -19.59
C GLN A 251 13.39 -1.65 -19.39
N ALA A 252 13.99 -1.51 -18.20
CA ALA A 252 14.95 -0.45 -17.92
C ALA A 252 16.15 -0.48 -18.89
N ILE A 253 16.68 -1.68 -19.22
CA ILE A 253 17.77 -1.85 -20.18
C ILE A 253 17.31 -1.50 -21.61
N ARG A 254 16.16 -2.00 -22.08
CA ARG A 254 15.64 -1.75 -23.44
C ARG A 254 15.48 -0.27 -23.77
N TYR A 255 15.19 0.54 -22.76
CA TYR A 255 14.97 1.97 -22.89
C TYR A 255 16.22 2.80 -22.59
N ARG A 256 17.26 2.20 -22.00
CA ARG A 256 18.56 2.84 -21.75
C ARG A 256 19.26 3.14 -23.09
N GLY A 257 19.73 4.38 -23.25
CA GLY A 257 20.52 4.81 -24.43
C GLY A 257 19.71 5.24 -25.65
N ARG A 258 18.38 5.12 -25.64
CA ARG A 258 17.54 5.66 -26.72
C ARG A 258 17.35 7.16 -26.52
N THR A 259 18.15 7.96 -27.21
CA THR A 259 18.12 9.41 -27.06
C THR A 259 16.83 10.02 -27.62
N ALA A 260 16.31 10.98 -26.86
CA ALA A 260 15.20 11.84 -27.23
C ALA A 260 15.38 13.24 -26.61
N ARG A 261 14.62 14.22 -27.10
CA ARG A 261 14.62 15.58 -26.56
C ARG A 261 13.22 16.02 -26.16
N VAL A 262 13.10 16.59 -24.97
CA VAL A 262 11.90 17.30 -24.52
C VAL A 262 12.19 18.79 -24.54
N ILE A 263 11.38 19.55 -25.27
CA ILE A 263 11.51 21.00 -25.40
C ILE A 263 10.39 21.64 -24.61
N HIS A 264 10.74 22.50 -23.66
CA HIS A 264 9.77 23.29 -22.91
C HIS A 264 9.54 24.62 -23.60
N ALA A 265 8.32 25.17 -23.50
CA ALA A 265 7.93 26.44 -24.13
C ALA A 265 8.87 27.63 -23.80
N GLY A 266 9.58 27.60 -22.66
CA GLY A 266 10.62 28.58 -22.29
C GLY A 266 11.99 28.36 -22.96
N GLY A 267 12.06 27.61 -24.05
CA GLY A 267 13.29 27.36 -24.83
C GLY A 267 14.23 26.29 -24.25
N ARG A 268 14.03 25.86 -23.00
CA ARG A 268 14.86 24.84 -22.35
C ARG A 268 14.67 23.48 -23.01
N GLN A 269 15.77 22.85 -23.41
CA GLN A 269 15.79 21.51 -24.00
C GLN A 269 16.44 20.52 -23.04
N ILE A 270 15.82 19.35 -22.91
CA ILE A 270 16.27 18.30 -22.01
C ILE A 270 16.55 17.04 -22.82
N ALA A 271 17.76 16.50 -22.69
CA ALA A 271 18.10 15.18 -23.20
C ALA A 271 17.46 14.12 -22.30
N ALA A 272 16.75 13.17 -22.92
CA ALA A 272 15.99 12.16 -22.22
C ALA A 272 16.17 10.78 -22.87
N SER A 273 15.90 9.74 -22.09
CA SER A 273 15.74 8.39 -22.63
C SER A 273 14.28 8.16 -23.02
N ARG A 274 14.05 7.55 -24.18
CA ARG A 274 12.72 7.07 -24.57
C ARG A 274 12.20 6.05 -23.56
N GLY A 275 10.89 5.89 -23.47
CA GLY A 275 10.22 4.97 -22.56
C GLY A 275 9.91 5.56 -21.20
N LEU A 276 10.43 6.74 -20.86
CA LEU A 276 10.06 7.47 -19.66
C LEU A 276 8.83 8.35 -19.90
N SER A 277 8.05 8.58 -18.85
CA SER A 277 7.02 9.61 -18.86
C SER A 277 7.65 11.01 -18.81
N LEU A 278 6.96 12.02 -19.34
CA LEU A 278 7.42 13.41 -19.29
C LEU A 278 7.71 13.87 -17.84
N LEU A 279 6.90 13.42 -16.88
CA LEU A 279 7.14 13.70 -15.45
C LEU A 279 8.45 13.07 -14.94
N GLU A 280 8.76 11.83 -15.34
CA GLU A 280 10.01 11.17 -14.94
C GLU A 280 11.23 11.85 -15.56
N ILE A 281 11.11 12.30 -16.80
CA ILE A 281 12.17 13.05 -17.50
C ILE A 281 12.47 14.35 -16.76
N ASP A 282 11.44 15.14 -16.43
CA ASP A 282 11.62 16.39 -15.70
C ASP A 282 12.25 16.13 -14.32
N ARG A 283 11.79 15.11 -13.59
CA ARG A 283 12.35 14.73 -12.27
C ARG A 283 13.82 14.29 -12.33
N GLN A 284 14.21 13.48 -13.33
CA GLN A 284 15.60 13.05 -13.48
C GLN A 284 16.56 14.21 -13.73
N GLN A 285 16.04 15.35 -14.21
CA GLN A 285 16.81 16.52 -14.59
C GLN A 285 16.65 17.66 -13.56
N GLY A 286 16.08 17.35 -12.38
CA GLY A 286 15.86 18.30 -11.31
C GLY A 286 14.85 19.40 -11.64
N MET A 287 14.01 19.21 -12.66
CA MET A 287 13.03 20.21 -13.09
C MET A 287 11.74 20.05 -12.26
N PRO A 288 11.32 21.10 -11.52
CA PRO A 288 10.08 21.03 -10.73
C PRO A 288 8.86 20.82 -11.63
N HIS A 289 8.01 19.85 -11.29
CA HIS A 289 6.79 19.54 -12.04
C HIS A 289 5.70 19.10 -11.08
N ALA A 290 4.60 19.86 -11.04
CA ALA A 290 3.48 19.61 -10.13
C ALA A 290 2.91 18.19 -10.32
N SER A 291 2.83 17.42 -9.26
CA SER A 291 2.48 16.00 -9.26
C SER A 291 1.98 15.53 -7.88
N LEU A 292 0.90 16.15 -7.37
CA LEU A 292 0.33 15.86 -6.03
C LEU A 292 0.05 14.38 -5.77
N CYS A 293 -0.31 13.62 -6.80
CA CYS A 293 -0.58 12.17 -6.70
C CYS A 293 0.64 11.28 -7.00
N SER A 294 1.84 11.85 -7.08
CA SER A 294 3.11 11.16 -7.39
C SER A 294 3.06 10.36 -8.69
N GLY A 295 2.41 10.91 -9.72
CA GLY A 295 2.36 10.31 -11.05
C GLY A 295 1.36 9.17 -11.25
N ARG A 296 0.36 9.04 -10.37
CA ARG A 296 -0.64 7.96 -10.39
C ARG A 296 -1.91 8.28 -11.21
N ALA A 297 -1.89 9.31 -12.05
CA ALA A 297 -3.05 9.81 -12.82
C ALA A 297 -4.32 9.98 -11.95
N ARG A 298 -4.21 10.72 -10.84
CA ARG A 298 -5.35 10.96 -9.92
C ARG A 298 -5.73 12.43 -9.78
N CYS A 299 -4.73 13.30 -9.67
CA CYS A 299 -4.95 14.71 -9.36
C CYS A 299 -5.09 15.59 -10.62
N GLY A 300 -4.42 15.23 -11.72
CA GLY A 300 -4.34 16.08 -12.90
C GLY A 300 -3.38 17.27 -12.75
N THR A 301 -2.63 17.43 -11.66
CA THR A 301 -1.73 18.59 -11.54
C THR A 301 -0.55 18.58 -12.52
N CYS A 302 -0.13 17.41 -12.97
CA CYS A 302 0.95 17.24 -13.96
C CYS A 302 0.52 17.50 -15.41
N ARG A 303 -0.45 18.39 -15.63
CA ARG A 303 -0.99 18.69 -16.96
C ARG A 303 0.04 19.42 -17.81
N VAL A 304 0.17 18.97 -19.05
CA VAL A 304 0.98 19.63 -20.08
C VAL A 304 0.14 19.79 -21.34
N ARG A 305 0.33 20.90 -22.03
CA ARG A 305 -0.10 21.09 -23.42
C ARG A 305 1.03 20.64 -24.33
N VAL A 306 0.73 19.78 -25.28
CA VAL A 306 1.66 19.34 -26.32
C VAL A 306 1.60 20.36 -27.46
N LEU A 307 2.71 21.05 -27.70
CA LEU A 307 2.83 22.05 -28.75
C LEU A 307 3.21 21.42 -30.09
N ASP A 308 4.06 20.38 -30.04
CA ASP A 308 4.55 19.65 -31.20
C ASP A 308 4.98 18.23 -30.80
N GLY A 309 4.87 17.27 -31.72
CA GLY A 309 5.32 15.88 -31.52
C GLY A 309 4.37 15.00 -30.70
N MET A 310 3.05 15.15 -30.84
CA MET A 310 2.07 14.31 -30.15
C MET A 310 2.18 12.83 -30.53
N GLU A 311 2.51 12.54 -31.79
CA GLU A 311 2.78 11.21 -32.33
C GLU A 311 4.02 10.55 -31.70
N ASN A 312 4.89 11.33 -31.06
CA ASN A 312 6.05 10.85 -30.33
C ASN A 312 5.72 10.46 -28.88
N LEU A 313 4.45 10.56 -28.46
CA LEU A 313 3.97 10.13 -27.15
C LEU A 313 3.10 8.87 -27.25
N SER A 314 3.05 8.08 -26.17
CA SER A 314 2.10 6.96 -26.07
C SER A 314 0.65 7.44 -26.20
N PRO A 315 -0.27 6.61 -26.73
CA PRO A 315 -1.68 6.93 -26.73
C PRO A 315 -2.20 7.15 -25.30
N PRO A 316 -3.24 7.98 -25.10
CA PRO A 316 -3.84 8.18 -23.78
C PRO A 316 -4.34 6.86 -23.19
N GLY A 317 -3.88 6.55 -21.97
CA GLY A 317 -4.35 5.40 -21.23
C GLY A 317 -5.71 5.67 -20.56
N ALA A 318 -6.45 4.62 -20.20
CA ALA A 318 -7.76 4.77 -19.55
C ALA A 318 -7.73 5.67 -18.30
N ALA A 319 -6.68 5.59 -17.47
CA ALA A 319 -6.55 6.41 -16.26
C ALA A 319 -6.31 7.90 -16.57
N GLU A 320 -5.63 8.19 -17.68
CA GLU A 320 -5.43 9.55 -18.19
C GLU A 320 -6.77 10.11 -18.67
N THR A 321 -7.46 9.38 -19.55
CA THR A 321 -8.77 9.76 -20.09
C THR A 321 -9.80 10.01 -19.00
N GLU A 322 -9.89 9.13 -18.00
CA GLU A 322 -10.82 9.28 -16.87
C GLU A 322 -10.54 10.55 -16.06
N THR A 323 -9.26 10.83 -15.79
CA THR A 323 -8.88 12.03 -15.00
C THR A 323 -9.10 13.32 -15.77
N LEU A 324 -8.75 13.35 -17.06
CA LEU A 324 -8.99 14.52 -17.92
C LEU A 324 -10.50 14.76 -18.10
N GLY A 325 -11.28 13.70 -18.31
CA GLY A 325 -12.74 13.77 -18.40
C GLY A 325 -13.38 14.30 -17.12
N ARG A 326 -12.97 13.82 -15.94
CA ARG A 326 -13.44 14.32 -14.64
C ARG A 326 -13.14 15.80 -14.42
N LEU A 327 -12.06 16.31 -15.00
CA LEU A 327 -11.66 17.71 -14.88
C LEU A 327 -12.25 18.59 -16.00
N HIS A 328 -13.03 18.02 -16.91
CA HIS A 328 -13.56 18.70 -18.10
C HIS A 328 -12.45 19.29 -19.01
N LEU A 329 -11.33 18.60 -19.12
CA LEU A 329 -10.15 19.02 -19.90
C LEU A 329 -9.94 18.08 -21.09
N CYS A 330 -10.93 18.06 -21.98
CA CYS A 330 -10.98 17.15 -23.13
C CYS A 330 -10.26 17.68 -24.38
N ALA A 331 -9.49 18.76 -24.24
CA ALA A 331 -8.72 19.31 -25.34
C ALA A 331 -7.69 18.29 -25.85
N SER A 332 -7.62 18.08 -27.16
CA SER A 332 -6.81 17.03 -27.78
C SER A 332 -5.30 17.23 -27.60
N ASP A 333 -4.87 18.46 -27.31
CA ASP A 333 -3.48 18.85 -27.06
C ASP A 333 -3.06 18.68 -25.59
N VAL A 334 -3.99 18.37 -24.67
CA VAL A 334 -3.68 18.25 -23.24
C VAL A 334 -3.42 16.80 -22.85
N ARG A 335 -2.28 16.58 -22.18
CA ARG A 335 -1.86 15.28 -21.66
C ARG A 335 -1.50 15.38 -20.18
N LEU A 336 -1.55 14.25 -19.48
CA LEU A 336 -0.94 14.12 -18.16
C LEU A 336 0.52 13.70 -18.32
N ALA A 337 1.46 14.55 -17.91
CA ALA A 337 2.89 14.28 -18.03
C ALA A 337 3.32 12.98 -17.34
N CYS A 338 2.59 12.53 -16.30
CA CYS A 338 2.86 11.25 -15.64
C CYS A 338 2.38 10.01 -16.41
N GLN A 339 1.59 10.17 -17.47
CA GLN A 339 1.08 9.08 -18.31
C GLN A 339 1.58 9.18 -19.76
N ALA A 340 1.95 10.39 -20.20
CA ALA A 340 2.53 10.64 -21.51
C ALA A 340 3.96 10.08 -21.58
N ILE A 341 4.10 8.89 -22.17
CA ILE A 341 5.39 8.21 -22.33
C ILE A 341 6.03 8.63 -23.65
N LEU A 342 7.29 9.08 -23.59
CA LEU A 342 8.05 9.47 -24.77
C LEU A 342 8.52 8.24 -25.56
N ILE A 343 7.95 8.00 -26.74
CA ILE A 343 8.30 6.88 -27.64
C ILE A 343 9.13 7.33 -28.86
N GLY A 344 9.01 8.59 -29.24
CA GLY A 344 9.71 9.18 -30.38
C GLY A 344 11.00 9.91 -30.02
N ARG A 345 11.48 10.76 -30.94
CA ARG A 345 12.77 11.47 -30.81
C ARG A 345 12.65 12.85 -30.18
N ARG A 346 11.52 13.53 -30.34
CA ARG A 346 11.34 14.93 -29.95
C ARG A 346 9.88 15.17 -29.56
N VAL A 347 9.66 15.99 -28.54
CA VAL A 347 8.34 16.53 -28.21
C VAL A 347 8.51 17.94 -27.64
N SER A 348 7.59 18.84 -27.97
CA SER A 348 7.52 20.19 -27.41
C SER A 348 6.29 20.31 -26.51
N ILE A 349 6.49 20.83 -25.30
CA ILE A 349 5.45 20.89 -24.27
C ILE A 349 5.42 22.24 -23.53
N GLN A 350 4.25 22.59 -23.03
CA GLN A 350 4.02 23.68 -22.10
C GLN A 350 3.37 23.13 -20.83
N ARG A 351 3.96 23.39 -19.65
CA ARG A 351 3.34 23.06 -18.36
C ARG A 351 2.15 24.00 -18.12
N LEU A 352 1.02 23.42 -17.73
CA LEU A 352 -0.22 24.18 -17.49
C LEU A 352 -0.45 24.53 -16.01
N VAL A 353 0.30 23.89 -15.11
CA VAL A 353 0.23 24.13 -13.67
C VAL A 353 1.63 24.45 -13.17
N PRO A 354 1.82 25.57 -12.44
CA PRO A 354 3.12 25.92 -11.89
C PRO A 354 3.53 24.90 -10.81
N ALA A 355 4.83 24.69 -10.66
CA ALA A 355 5.34 23.75 -9.65
C ALA A 355 5.06 24.23 -8.20
N SER A 356 4.97 25.54 -7.97
CA SER A 356 4.64 26.17 -6.67
C SER A 356 3.22 25.88 -6.18
N ALA A 357 2.32 25.43 -7.05
CA ALA A 357 0.96 25.04 -6.64
C ALA A 357 0.98 23.85 -5.65
N GLU A 358 2.07 23.07 -5.59
CA GLU A 358 2.23 22.03 -4.57
C GLU A 358 2.44 22.59 -3.15
N GLU A 359 3.00 23.80 -3.04
CA GLU A 359 3.29 24.49 -1.77
C GLU A 359 2.09 25.34 -1.29
N GLU A 360 1.42 26.05 -2.21
CA GLU A 360 0.26 26.87 -1.86
C GLU A 360 -0.98 26.04 -1.47
N GLU A 361 -1.18 24.86 -2.06
CA GLU A 361 -2.36 24.01 -1.78
C GLU A 361 -2.13 23.05 -0.58
N GLY A 362 -0.88 22.95 -0.10
CA GLY A 362 -0.51 22.30 1.16
C GLY A 362 -0.58 23.22 2.37
N ARG A 363 -0.63 24.54 2.15
CA ARG A 363 -0.97 25.53 3.16
C ARG A 363 -2.50 25.62 3.19
N ALA A 364 -3.12 25.34 4.35
CA ALA A 364 -4.51 25.73 4.54
C ALA A 364 -4.68 27.20 4.11
N PRO A 365 -5.82 27.60 3.51
CA PRO A 365 -6.02 29.01 3.20
C PRO A 365 -5.88 29.78 4.51
N SER A 366 -4.78 30.52 4.66
CA SER A 366 -4.70 31.55 5.68
C SER A 366 -5.74 32.59 5.31
N GLU A 367 -6.67 32.87 6.20
CA GLU A 367 -7.73 33.88 6.11
C GLU A 367 -7.19 35.32 6.02
N ASP A 368 -6.08 35.56 5.32
CA ASP A 368 -5.37 36.84 5.35
C ASP A 368 -5.04 37.36 3.95
N ARG A 369 -6.05 37.34 3.07
CA ARG A 369 -6.07 38.15 1.85
C ARG A 369 -7.38 38.93 1.78
N ALA A 370 -7.61 39.76 2.79
CA ALA A 370 -8.63 40.79 2.80
C ALA A 370 -8.14 42.05 3.56
N ALA A 371 -6.92 42.50 3.30
CA ALA A 371 -6.46 43.83 3.65
C ALA A 371 -5.27 44.16 2.76
N ASP A 372 -5.53 44.94 1.70
CA ASP A 372 -4.59 45.80 0.96
C ASP A 372 -5.06 45.90 -0.50
N ALA A 373 -6.18 46.59 -0.68
CA ALA A 373 -6.45 47.32 -1.91
C ALA A 373 -6.00 48.77 -1.68
N PRO A 374 -5.17 49.36 -2.56
CA PRO A 374 -4.77 50.75 -2.42
C PRO A 374 -5.98 51.64 -2.72
N VAL A 375 -6.31 52.52 -1.76
CA VAL A 375 -7.23 53.64 -1.98
C VAL A 375 -6.54 54.60 -2.95
N ILE A 376 -7.08 54.67 -4.17
CA ILE A 376 -6.74 55.71 -5.13
C ILE A 376 -7.53 56.96 -4.70
N SER A 377 -6.80 57.98 -4.25
CA SER A 377 -7.29 59.37 -4.17
C SER A 377 -6.97 60.12 -5.44
#